data_AF-A0A9N8YW37-F1
#
_entry.id   AF-A0A9N8YW37-F1
#
_cell.length_a   1.000
_cell.length_b   1.000
_cell.length_c   1.000
_cell.angle_alpha   90.00
_cell.angle_beta   90.00
_cell.angle_gamma   90.00
#
_symmetry.space_group_name_H-M   'P 1'
#
loop_
_entity.id
_entity.type
_entity.pdbx_description
1 polymer ?
#
loop_
_entity_poly.entity_id
_entity_poly.type
_entity_poly.pdbx_seq_one_letter_code
_entity_poly.pdbx_strand_id
1 'polypeptide(L)'
;MTSWSSLVIISGGSACNSMVDILQSIVQDVTYVLGVSDDGGSTSEVLRVLGGPGIGDIRSRLVRLINVEEDKEKKSIRELLSYRLPAVGDNVVIRDEWLEIIEGTHRLWRGISSEKRAVIRGFLVHMQSEVFRRAHKKFDFHNGSIGNFFLTGARLFLQSLEGAIVLFTAIAGITEQTRVIPAINTNHSVAIAAELENGNVILGQCEISHPSITTTTTDMNEMPESPVPFSPISHILTGSNLTFDKFDTEHLTRRIHRIYYINEYGQEIYPSPNPKVLTSLKEKLTLIYSIGSLYTSIMPCLILRDVGKAIVDSTSLKRKILILNGYNDRETAGFSAVDFIKAIVHGCNYSLRLSGVHATDYPDYRYVTHLVYLDNSQIPVDTVKIEKLGIECIATRGITNNDGRAVYDEHALGGLLNKLVT
;
A
#
# COMPACT_ATOMS: atom_id res chain seq x y z
N MET A 1 -6.19 31.10 -15.96
CA MET A 1 -6.85 30.05 -15.18
C MET A 1 -6.06 29.87 -13.91
N THR A 2 -6.65 30.21 -12.76
CA THR A 2 -6.04 29.93 -11.45
C THR A 2 -5.86 28.43 -11.34
N SER A 3 -4.62 27.98 -11.45
CA SER A 3 -4.26 26.56 -11.37
C SER A 3 -4.46 26.12 -9.93
N TRP A 4 -5.59 25.47 -9.64
CA TRP A 4 -5.83 24.85 -8.34
C TRP A 4 -4.73 23.83 -8.06
N SER A 5 -4.16 23.85 -6.86
CA SER A 5 -3.15 22.87 -6.44
C SER A 5 -3.69 21.46 -6.63
N SER A 6 -2.85 20.55 -7.14
CA SER A 6 -3.24 19.17 -7.40
C SER A 6 -2.11 18.21 -7.08
N LEU A 7 -2.47 17.09 -6.44
CA LEU A 7 -1.52 16.12 -5.89
C LEU A 7 -1.67 14.76 -6.54
N VAL A 8 -0.53 14.12 -6.80
CA VAL A 8 -0.41 12.67 -6.93
C VAL A 8 0.53 12.17 -5.84
N ILE A 9 0.08 11.19 -5.07
CA ILE A 9 0.79 10.65 -3.91
C ILE A 9 1.06 9.18 -4.20
N ILE A 10 2.33 8.81 -4.21
CA ILE A 10 2.75 7.41 -4.20
C ILE A 10 2.95 7.03 -2.74
N SER A 11 2.19 6.04 -2.28
CA SER A 11 2.13 5.64 -0.87
C SER A 11 1.89 4.15 -0.72
N GLY A 12 2.01 3.66 0.52
CA GLY A 12 1.46 2.36 0.95
C GLY A 12 0.42 2.54 2.04
N GLY A 13 0.28 1.50 2.87
CA GLY A 13 -0.72 1.38 3.92
C GLY A 13 -0.68 2.42 5.04
N SER A 14 -0.40 1.96 6.26
CA SER A 14 -0.76 2.69 7.48
C SER A 14 0.03 3.97 7.74
N ALA A 15 1.31 4.04 7.36
CA ALA A 15 2.17 5.19 7.67
C ALA A 15 1.61 6.50 7.09
N CYS A 16 1.16 6.47 5.83
CA CYS A 16 0.60 7.63 5.17
C CYS A 16 -0.82 8.00 5.67
N ASN A 17 -1.45 7.20 6.55
CA ASN A 17 -2.79 7.52 7.07
C ASN A 17 -2.79 8.73 8.01
N SER A 18 -1.68 9.03 8.71
CA SER A 18 -1.55 10.25 9.52
C SER A 18 -1.53 11.52 8.66
N MET A 19 -1.10 11.40 7.41
CA MET A 19 -1.00 12.51 6.48
C MET A 19 -2.29 12.80 5.71
N VAL A 20 -3.26 11.88 5.68
CA VAL A 20 -4.47 12.04 4.84
C VAL A 20 -5.25 13.29 5.19
N ASP A 21 -5.55 13.50 6.46
CA ASP A 21 -6.39 14.61 6.90
C ASP A 21 -5.71 15.96 6.60
N ILE A 22 -4.39 16.02 6.83
CA ILE A 22 -3.54 17.17 6.47
C ILE A 22 -3.66 17.47 4.97
N LEU A 23 -3.43 16.47 4.12
CA LEU A 23 -3.41 16.65 2.67
C LEU A 23 -4.80 17.02 2.12
N GLN A 24 -5.87 16.43 2.67
CA GLN A 24 -7.24 16.75 2.31
C GLN A 24 -7.66 18.16 2.75
N SER A 25 -7.07 18.71 3.82
CA SER A 25 -7.30 20.11 4.22
C SER A 25 -6.60 21.13 3.32
N ILE A 26 -5.54 20.73 2.62
CA ILE A 26 -4.71 21.62 1.79
C ILE A 26 -5.18 21.58 0.33
N VAL A 27 -5.45 20.39 -0.20
CA VAL A 27 -5.79 20.17 -1.61
C VAL A 27 -7.02 19.28 -1.75
N GLN A 28 -7.95 19.70 -2.61
CA GLN A 28 -9.14 18.91 -2.95
C GLN A 28 -8.84 17.83 -4.00
N ASP A 29 -8.06 18.16 -5.04
CA ASP A 29 -7.77 17.27 -6.16
C ASP A 29 -6.54 16.38 -5.90
N VAL A 30 -6.76 15.31 -5.13
CA VAL A 30 -5.71 14.39 -4.65
C VAL A 30 -5.86 13.01 -5.27
N THR A 31 -4.77 12.44 -5.76
CA THR A 31 -4.75 11.07 -6.29
C THR A 31 -3.75 10.23 -5.51
N TYR A 32 -4.22 9.20 -4.83
CA TYR A 32 -3.41 8.20 -4.13
C TYR A 32 -3.15 7.01 -5.06
N VAL A 33 -1.88 6.72 -5.31
CA VAL A 33 -1.41 5.55 -6.05
C VAL A 33 -0.84 4.54 -5.04
N LEU A 34 -1.35 3.32 -5.07
CA LEU A 34 -1.04 2.26 -4.12
C LEU A 34 -0.65 0.97 -4.84
N GLY A 35 0.32 0.24 -4.28
CA GLY A 35 0.69 -1.10 -4.75
C GLY A 35 -0.43 -2.11 -4.62
N VAL A 36 -0.31 -3.23 -5.34
CA VAL A 36 -1.25 -4.37 -5.30
C VAL A 36 -0.56 -5.68 -4.92
N SER A 37 0.59 -5.58 -4.27
CA SER A 37 1.46 -6.70 -3.88
C SER A 37 1.34 -7.10 -2.41
N ASP A 38 0.42 -6.48 -1.66
CA ASP A 38 0.19 -6.81 -0.25
C ASP A 38 -0.25 -8.25 -0.08
N ASP A 39 0.53 -9.01 0.67
CA ASP A 39 0.32 -10.42 0.98
C ASP A 39 0.22 -10.68 2.49
N GLY A 40 -0.07 -9.64 3.29
CA GLY A 40 -0.11 -9.72 4.76
C GLY A 40 -1.49 -9.74 5.39
N GLY A 41 -1.55 -10.27 6.61
CA GLY A 41 -2.74 -10.28 7.48
C GLY A 41 -3.97 -10.83 6.78
N SER A 42 -5.12 -10.19 6.95
CA SER A 42 -6.36 -10.55 6.26
C SER A 42 -6.25 -10.61 4.73
N THR A 43 -5.29 -9.91 4.11
CA THR A 43 -5.09 -9.97 2.66
C THR A 43 -4.53 -11.35 2.27
N SER A 44 -3.58 -11.89 3.04
CA SER A 44 -2.94 -13.20 2.78
C SER A 44 -3.97 -14.32 2.59
N GLU A 45 -4.96 -14.40 3.49
CA GLU A 45 -5.97 -15.44 3.48
C GLU A 45 -6.96 -15.30 2.33
N VAL A 46 -7.33 -14.06 2.00
CA VAL A 46 -8.12 -13.76 0.80
C VAL A 46 -7.37 -14.21 -0.45
N LEU A 47 -6.08 -13.90 -0.57
CA LEU A 47 -5.26 -14.31 -1.70
C LEU A 47 -5.14 -15.83 -1.79
N ARG A 48 -4.85 -16.50 -0.68
CA ARG A 48 -4.68 -17.96 -0.59
C ARG A 48 -5.92 -18.69 -1.09
N VAL A 49 -7.11 -18.25 -0.66
CA VAL A 49 -8.36 -18.93 -0.96
C VAL A 49 -8.97 -18.45 -2.27
N LEU A 50 -9.15 -17.14 -2.42
CA LEU A 50 -9.93 -16.52 -3.50
C LEU A 50 -9.08 -15.95 -4.64
N GLY A 51 -7.77 -15.77 -4.43
CA GLY A 51 -6.84 -15.17 -5.39
C GLY A 51 -7.11 -13.70 -5.66
N GLY A 52 -6.40 -13.16 -6.65
CA GLY A 52 -6.49 -11.76 -7.07
C GLY A 52 -5.40 -10.87 -6.49
N PRO A 53 -5.50 -9.54 -6.65
CA PRO A 53 -4.47 -8.60 -6.19
C PRO A 53 -4.50 -8.41 -4.67
N GLY A 54 -3.36 -8.00 -4.10
CA GLY A 54 -3.29 -7.51 -2.74
C GLY A 54 -4.09 -6.20 -2.59
N ILE A 55 -5.09 -6.18 -1.71
CA ILE A 55 -6.04 -5.05 -1.57
C ILE A 55 -5.97 -4.32 -0.22
N GLY A 56 -5.16 -4.79 0.73
CA GLY A 56 -5.17 -4.31 2.11
C GLY A 56 -4.88 -2.81 2.24
N ASP A 57 -3.90 -2.32 1.46
CA ASP A 57 -3.51 -0.92 1.40
C ASP A 57 -4.56 -0.03 0.73
N ILE A 58 -5.16 -0.50 -0.37
CA ILE A 58 -6.26 0.18 -1.06
C ILE A 58 -7.46 0.32 -0.12
N ARG A 59 -7.86 -0.78 0.53
CA ARG A 59 -8.94 -0.76 1.52
C ARG A 59 -8.61 0.19 2.68
N SER A 60 -7.39 0.14 3.22
CA SER A 60 -6.97 1.05 4.29
C SER A 60 -7.12 2.51 3.87
N ARG A 61 -6.70 2.87 2.65
CA ARG A 61 -6.80 4.23 2.14
C ARG A 61 -8.25 4.67 1.96
N LEU A 62 -9.08 3.82 1.36
CA LEU A 62 -10.50 4.11 1.15
C LEU A 62 -11.23 4.34 2.48
N VAL A 63 -10.99 3.49 3.49
CA VAL A 63 -11.56 3.66 4.83
C VAL A 63 -11.09 4.97 5.48
N ARG A 64 -9.83 5.36 5.30
CA ARG A 64 -9.29 6.60 5.88
C ARG A 64 -9.90 7.85 5.24
N LEU A 65 -10.24 7.79 3.96
CA LEU A 65 -10.84 8.87 3.18
C LEU A 65 -12.34 9.08 3.45
N ILE A 66 -12.97 8.22 4.25
CA ILE A 66 -14.37 8.43 4.67
C ILE A 66 -14.39 9.61 5.64
N ASN A 67 -14.79 10.78 5.12
CA ASN A 67 -15.01 11.95 5.96
C ASN A 67 -16.25 11.72 6.82
N VAL A 68 -16.03 11.67 8.13
CA VAL A 68 -17.04 11.40 9.15
C VAL A 68 -17.48 12.66 9.89
N GLU A 69 -16.97 13.83 9.51
CA GLU A 69 -17.40 15.10 10.10
C GLU A 69 -18.91 15.26 9.89
N GLU A 70 -19.62 15.35 11.01
CA GLU A 70 -21.07 15.58 11.10
C GLU A 70 -22.01 14.53 10.44
N ASP A 71 -21.48 13.52 9.75
CA ASP A 71 -22.29 12.46 9.11
C ASP A 71 -22.28 11.15 9.94
N LYS A 72 -23.41 10.89 10.64
CA LYS A 72 -23.59 9.69 11.47
C LYS A 72 -23.58 8.40 10.67
N GLU A 73 -24.10 8.40 9.44
CA GLU A 73 -24.14 7.20 8.62
C GLU A 73 -22.74 6.84 8.12
N LYS A 74 -21.96 7.83 7.65
CA LYS A 74 -20.56 7.62 7.26
C LYS A 74 -19.71 7.10 8.43
N LYS A 75 -19.98 7.54 9.67
CA LYS A 75 -19.36 6.97 10.88
C LYS A 75 -19.63 5.47 10.99
N SER A 76 -20.91 5.05 10.91
CA SER A 76 -21.28 3.64 10.96
C SER A 76 -20.68 2.82 9.81
N ILE A 77 -20.64 3.36 8.59
CA ILE A 77 -20.02 2.69 7.43
C ILE A 77 -18.51 2.52 7.64
N ARG A 78 -17.83 3.58 8.12
CA ARG A 78 -16.40 3.52 8.44
C ARG A 78 -16.13 2.50 9.55
N GLU A 79 -16.96 2.46 10.59
CA GLU A 79 -16.85 1.47 11.67
C GLU A 79 -16.97 0.04 11.12
N LEU A 80 -18.00 -0.25 10.32
CA LEU A 80 -18.20 -1.55 9.70
C LEU A 80 -17.02 -1.96 8.80
N LEU A 81 -16.57 -1.08 7.89
CA LEU A 81 -15.55 -1.41 6.89
C LEU A 81 -14.12 -1.40 7.46
N SER A 82 -13.90 -0.72 8.59
CA SER A 82 -12.64 -0.81 9.35
C SER A 82 -12.58 -2.02 10.27
N TYR A 83 -13.74 -2.65 10.56
CA TYR A 83 -13.82 -3.77 11.49
C TYR A 83 -12.95 -4.95 11.08
N ARG A 84 -12.37 -5.58 12.09
CA ARG A 84 -11.64 -6.84 11.99
C ARG A 84 -12.26 -7.82 12.98
N LEU A 85 -12.49 -9.03 12.51
CA LEU A 85 -12.90 -10.14 13.38
C LEU A 85 -11.79 -10.41 14.42
N PRO A 86 -12.12 -11.04 15.57
CA PRO A 86 -11.14 -11.36 16.59
C PRO A 86 -9.92 -12.11 16.03
N ALA A 87 -8.72 -11.71 16.46
CA ALA A 87 -7.47 -12.36 16.05
C ALA A 87 -7.20 -13.66 16.81
N VAL A 88 -7.79 -13.81 18.00
CA VAL A 88 -7.66 -14.97 18.88
C VAL A 88 -9.06 -15.40 19.29
N GLY A 89 -9.34 -16.70 19.25
CA GLY A 89 -10.62 -17.25 19.66
C GLY A 89 -10.86 -18.65 19.10
N ASP A 90 -12.00 -19.24 19.46
CA ASP A 90 -12.47 -20.45 18.79
C ASP A 90 -12.98 -20.11 17.38
N ASN A 91 -12.58 -20.93 16.40
CA ASN A 91 -13.07 -20.86 15.03
C ASN A 91 -14.60 -20.81 14.92
N VAL A 92 -15.32 -21.52 15.79
CA VAL A 92 -16.79 -21.54 15.79
C VAL A 92 -17.32 -20.16 16.15
N VAL A 93 -16.82 -19.55 17.22
CA VAL A 93 -17.27 -18.24 17.70
C VAL A 93 -17.00 -17.15 16.67
N ILE A 94 -15.82 -17.16 16.04
CA ILE A 94 -15.46 -16.18 15.02
C ILE A 94 -16.31 -16.35 13.75
N ARG A 95 -16.63 -17.59 13.39
CA ARG A 95 -17.55 -17.87 12.28
C ARG A 95 -18.97 -17.41 12.59
N ASP A 96 -19.44 -17.62 13.81
CA ASP A 96 -20.76 -17.17 14.23
C ASP A 96 -20.85 -15.63 14.15
N GLU A 97 -19.83 -14.91 14.61
CA GLU A 97 -19.78 -13.45 14.48
C GLU A 97 -19.77 -12.98 13.01
N TRP A 98 -19.03 -13.67 12.14
CA TRP A 98 -19.05 -13.41 10.71
C TRP A 98 -20.44 -13.67 10.09
N LEU A 99 -21.13 -14.73 10.52
CA LEU A 99 -22.49 -15.03 10.10
C LEU A 99 -23.48 -13.94 10.55
N GLU A 100 -23.38 -13.43 11.78
CA GLU A 100 -24.21 -12.29 12.23
C GLU A 100 -24.01 -11.05 11.35
N ILE A 101 -22.78 -10.81 10.87
CA ILE A 101 -22.50 -9.71 9.94
C ILE A 101 -23.18 -9.99 8.58
N ILE A 102 -23.07 -11.20 8.03
CA ILE A 102 -23.72 -11.59 6.77
C ILE A 102 -25.24 -11.51 6.86
N GLU A 103 -25.83 -11.97 7.97
CA GLU A 103 -27.27 -11.97 8.20
C GLU A 103 -27.84 -10.56 8.41
N GLY A 104 -26.97 -9.59 8.70
CA GLY A 104 -27.39 -8.21 8.93
C GLY A 104 -27.84 -7.93 10.36
N THR A 105 -27.63 -8.87 11.28
CA THR A 105 -28.08 -8.82 12.69
C THR A 105 -27.02 -8.21 13.61
N HIS A 106 -25.74 -8.25 13.21
CA HIS A 106 -24.65 -7.70 14.00
C HIS A 106 -24.80 -6.18 14.27
N ARG A 107 -24.32 -5.73 15.43
CA ARG A 107 -24.44 -4.34 15.91
C ARG A 107 -23.85 -3.29 14.96
N LEU A 108 -22.84 -3.65 14.16
CA LEU A 108 -22.16 -2.75 13.21
C LEU A 108 -23.08 -2.22 12.11
N TRP A 109 -24.24 -2.85 11.89
CA TRP A 109 -25.21 -2.38 10.92
C TRP A 109 -26.08 -1.22 11.42
N ARG A 110 -26.01 -0.87 12.71
CA ARG A 110 -26.78 0.23 13.30
C ARG A 110 -26.32 1.57 12.72
N GLY A 111 -27.28 2.38 12.26
CA GLY A 111 -27.00 3.71 11.68
C GLY A 111 -26.68 3.72 10.19
N ILE A 112 -26.70 2.57 9.51
CA ILE A 112 -26.55 2.46 8.05
C ILE A 112 -27.95 2.33 7.40
N SER A 113 -28.23 3.07 6.33
CA SER A 113 -29.51 3.04 5.62
C SER A 113 -29.80 1.67 4.99
N SER A 114 -31.07 1.37 4.75
CA SER A 114 -31.50 0.12 4.11
C SER A 114 -30.81 -0.16 2.78
N GLU A 115 -30.63 0.87 1.96
CA GLU A 115 -30.06 0.78 0.61
C GLU A 115 -28.58 0.42 0.70
N LYS A 116 -27.80 1.17 1.52
CA LYS A 116 -26.38 0.88 1.71
C LYS A 116 -26.15 -0.45 2.41
N ARG A 117 -27.00 -0.82 3.39
CA ARG A 117 -26.98 -2.14 4.02
C ARG A 117 -27.17 -3.25 2.99
N ALA A 118 -28.17 -3.13 2.11
CA ALA A 118 -28.45 -4.13 1.09
C ALA A 118 -27.26 -4.30 0.13
N VAL A 119 -26.65 -3.19 -0.30
CA VAL A 119 -25.50 -3.23 -1.21
C VAL A 119 -24.27 -3.85 -0.53
N ILE A 120 -23.84 -3.34 0.62
CA ILE A 120 -22.65 -3.86 1.32
C ILE A 120 -22.83 -5.35 1.65
N ARG A 121 -23.98 -5.72 2.22
CA ARG A 121 -24.28 -7.10 2.59
C ARG A 121 -24.33 -8.02 1.37
N GLY A 122 -24.87 -7.57 0.24
CA GLY A 122 -24.90 -8.35 -0.99
C GLY A 122 -23.51 -8.81 -1.45
N PHE A 123 -22.51 -7.93 -1.37
CA PHE A 123 -21.13 -8.29 -1.71
C PHE A 123 -20.43 -9.14 -0.65
N LEU A 124 -20.75 -8.97 0.65
CA LEU A 124 -20.27 -9.87 1.70
C LEU A 124 -20.83 -11.30 1.53
N VAL A 125 -22.13 -11.44 1.20
CA VAL A 125 -22.77 -12.72 0.86
C VAL A 125 -22.13 -13.34 -0.38
N HIS A 126 -21.83 -12.53 -1.40
CA HIS A 126 -21.15 -13.00 -2.60
C HIS A 126 -19.74 -13.53 -2.27
N MET A 127 -18.96 -12.79 -1.47
CA MET A 127 -17.65 -13.25 -0.98
C MET A 127 -17.78 -14.60 -0.26
N GLN A 128 -18.74 -14.73 0.66
CA GLN A 128 -18.99 -15.99 1.37
C GLN A 128 -19.32 -17.15 0.41
N SER A 129 -20.11 -16.88 -0.62
CA SER A 129 -20.45 -17.87 -1.64
C SER A 129 -19.21 -18.35 -2.40
N GLU A 130 -18.29 -17.46 -2.71
CA GLU A 130 -17.01 -17.78 -3.34
C GLU A 130 -16.08 -18.60 -2.42
N VAL A 131 -16.12 -18.33 -1.11
CA VAL A 131 -15.43 -19.14 -0.10
C VAL A 131 -16.03 -20.55 -0.05
N PHE A 132 -17.35 -20.69 -0.06
CA PHE A 132 -18.01 -22.01 -0.05
C PHE A 132 -17.69 -22.85 -1.29
N ARG A 133 -17.61 -22.23 -2.48
CA ARG A 133 -17.15 -22.94 -3.70
C ARG A 133 -15.73 -23.48 -3.57
N ARG A 134 -14.95 -22.95 -2.64
CA ARG A 134 -13.56 -23.34 -2.35
C ARG A 134 -13.41 -23.91 -0.93
N ALA A 135 -14.46 -24.56 -0.41
CA ALA A 135 -14.49 -25.07 0.96
C ALA A 135 -13.31 -25.98 1.33
N HIS A 136 -12.77 -26.73 0.35
CA HIS A 136 -11.58 -27.57 0.53
C HIS A 136 -10.33 -26.78 0.98
N LYS A 137 -10.25 -25.48 0.68
CA LYS A 137 -9.15 -24.62 1.12
C LYS A 137 -9.24 -24.17 2.59
N LYS A 138 -10.38 -24.44 3.26
CA LYS A 138 -10.64 -24.09 4.68
C LYS A 138 -10.32 -22.63 4.99
N PHE A 139 -11.22 -21.72 4.60
CA PHE A 139 -11.03 -20.29 4.88
C PHE A 139 -11.01 -20.01 6.38
N ASP A 140 -10.02 -19.24 6.82
CA ASP A 140 -9.83 -18.77 8.18
C ASP A 140 -10.31 -17.32 8.34
N PHE A 141 -11.25 -17.11 9.27
CA PHE A 141 -11.84 -15.79 9.49
C PHE A 141 -11.14 -14.98 10.59
N HIS A 142 -10.16 -15.56 11.30
CA HIS A 142 -9.41 -14.83 12.34
C HIS A 142 -8.78 -13.56 11.78
N ASN A 143 -8.89 -12.45 12.52
CA ASN A 143 -8.34 -11.14 12.13
C ASN A 143 -8.82 -10.65 10.73
N GLY A 144 -9.87 -11.27 10.19
CA GLY A 144 -10.43 -11.00 8.88
C GLY A 144 -11.01 -9.60 8.83
N SER A 145 -10.62 -8.81 7.81
CA SER A 145 -11.14 -7.45 7.66
C SER A 145 -12.42 -7.44 6.83
N ILE A 146 -13.49 -6.91 7.41
CA ILE A 146 -14.78 -6.76 6.73
C ILE A 146 -14.65 -5.88 5.49
N GLY A 147 -13.84 -4.83 5.53
CA GLY A 147 -13.54 -4.02 4.36
C GLY A 147 -12.82 -4.80 3.24
N ASN A 148 -11.89 -5.70 3.58
CA ASN A 148 -11.22 -6.55 2.58
C ASN A 148 -12.24 -7.53 1.97
N PHE A 149 -13.10 -8.11 2.80
CA PHE A 149 -14.14 -9.03 2.37
C PHE A 149 -15.14 -8.37 1.44
N PHE A 150 -15.59 -7.15 1.78
CA PHE A 150 -16.47 -6.35 0.95
C PHE A 150 -15.81 -6.01 -0.41
N LEU A 151 -14.58 -5.48 -0.39
CA LEU A 151 -13.87 -5.09 -1.62
C LEU A 151 -13.57 -6.31 -2.50
N THR A 152 -13.25 -7.46 -1.90
CA THR A 152 -13.06 -8.74 -2.60
C THR A 152 -14.35 -9.23 -3.23
N GLY A 153 -15.46 -9.23 -2.48
CA GLY A 153 -16.77 -9.60 -3.00
C GLY A 153 -17.20 -8.71 -4.17
N ALA A 154 -17.02 -7.40 -4.05
CA ALA A 154 -17.25 -6.45 -5.13
C ALA A 154 -16.39 -6.72 -6.36
N ARG A 155 -15.09 -6.96 -6.17
CA ARG A 155 -14.16 -7.28 -7.27
C ARG A 155 -14.55 -8.56 -7.99
N LEU A 156 -14.85 -9.63 -7.25
CA LEU A 156 -15.23 -10.93 -7.82
C LEU A 156 -16.55 -10.83 -8.58
N PHE A 157 -17.51 -10.07 -8.08
CA PHE A 157 -18.78 -9.86 -8.78
C PHE A 157 -18.62 -9.02 -10.05
N LEU A 158 -17.91 -7.89 -9.95
CA LEU A 158 -17.72 -6.94 -11.06
C LEU A 158 -16.63 -7.37 -12.05
N GLN A 159 -15.83 -8.39 -11.71
CA GLN A 159 -14.62 -8.78 -12.43
C GLN A 159 -13.69 -7.59 -12.70
N SER A 160 -13.60 -6.67 -11.74
CA SER A 160 -12.84 -5.42 -11.87
C SER A 160 -12.47 -4.85 -10.50
N LEU A 161 -11.17 -4.75 -10.22
CA LEU A 161 -10.68 -4.07 -9.02
C LEU A 161 -11.07 -2.58 -9.04
N GLU A 162 -10.91 -1.90 -10.18
CA GLU A 162 -11.30 -0.49 -10.28
C GLU A 162 -12.81 -0.30 -10.08
N GLY A 163 -13.64 -1.20 -10.64
CA GLY A 163 -15.09 -1.16 -10.42
C GLY A 163 -15.44 -1.32 -8.94
N ALA A 164 -14.75 -2.21 -8.23
CA ALA A 164 -14.91 -2.39 -6.80
C ALA A 164 -14.50 -1.15 -5.99
N ILE A 165 -13.40 -0.49 -6.38
CA ILE A 165 -12.95 0.78 -5.78
C ILE A 165 -14.00 1.88 -5.98
N VAL A 166 -14.52 2.03 -7.21
CA VAL A 166 -15.56 3.04 -7.52
C VAL A 166 -16.82 2.79 -6.68
N LEU A 167 -17.26 1.53 -6.59
CA LEU A 167 -18.40 1.16 -5.76
C LEU A 167 -18.15 1.49 -4.28
N PHE A 168 -16.97 1.17 -3.74
CA PHE A 168 -16.60 1.51 -2.37
C PHE A 168 -16.68 3.03 -2.15
N THR A 169 -16.05 3.80 -3.03
CA THR A 169 -16.04 5.28 -2.99
C THR A 169 -17.46 5.85 -2.97
N ALA A 170 -18.34 5.33 -3.83
CA ALA A 170 -19.73 5.78 -3.90
C ALA A 170 -20.52 5.48 -2.61
N ILE A 171 -20.42 4.26 -2.07
CA ILE A 171 -21.13 3.87 -0.83
C ILE A 171 -20.62 4.67 0.37
N ALA A 172 -19.30 4.87 0.45
CA ALA A 172 -18.66 5.58 1.53
C ALA A 172 -18.80 7.12 1.43
N GLY A 173 -19.30 7.63 0.30
CA GLY A 173 -19.46 9.06 0.07
C GLY A 173 -18.12 9.82 0.09
N ILE A 174 -17.09 9.23 -0.52
CA ILE A 174 -15.79 9.87 -0.75
C ILE A 174 -15.93 10.83 -1.95
N THR A 175 -15.30 12.00 -1.88
CA THR A 175 -15.44 13.07 -2.89
C THR A 175 -14.85 12.66 -4.25
N GLU A 176 -15.46 13.10 -5.35
CA GLU A 176 -14.99 12.77 -6.71
C GLU A 176 -13.61 13.34 -7.05
N GLN A 177 -13.21 14.42 -6.35
CA GLN A 177 -11.90 15.05 -6.50
C GLN A 177 -10.78 14.19 -5.88
N THR A 178 -11.11 13.29 -4.96
CA THR A 178 -10.12 12.37 -4.37
C THR A 178 -10.20 10.99 -5.01
N ARG A 179 -9.09 10.54 -5.59
CA ARG A 179 -8.99 9.26 -6.29
C ARG A 179 -8.04 8.31 -5.59
N VAL A 180 -8.43 7.03 -5.51
CA VAL A 180 -7.55 5.92 -5.11
C VAL A 180 -7.35 5.03 -6.33
N ILE A 181 -6.11 4.85 -6.76
CA ILE A 181 -5.76 4.17 -8.01
C ILE A 181 -4.78 3.04 -7.69
N PRO A 182 -5.09 1.80 -8.08
CA PRO A 182 -4.13 0.71 -7.97
C PRO A 182 -3.01 0.92 -9.00
N ALA A 183 -1.76 0.69 -8.60
CA ALA A 183 -0.59 0.86 -9.46
C ALA A 183 -0.66 -0.03 -10.71
N ILE A 184 -1.28 -1.22 -10.58
CA ILE A 184 -1.56 -2.16 -11.67
C ILE A 184 -3.07 -2.43 -11.67
N ASN A 185 -3.71 -2.33 -12.84
CA ASN A 185 -5.10 -2.75 -12.99
C ASN A 185 -5.15 -4.25 -13.33
N THR A 186 -5.40 -5.10 -12.34
CA THR A 186 -5.42 -6.56 -12.50
C THR A 186 -6.49 -7.20 -11.62
N ASN A 187 -7.00 -8.35 -12.06
CA ASN A 187 -7.82 -9.26 -11.25
C ASN A 187 -7.05 -10.50 -10.79
N HIS A 188 -5.77 -10.60 -11.16
CA HIS A 188 -4.89 -11.73 -10.86
C HIS A 188 -3.92 -11.38 -9.74
N SER A 189 -3.37 -12.42 -9.11
CA SER A 189 -2.34 -12.26 -8.11
C SER A 189 -1.04 -11.79 -8.72
N VAL A 190 -0.42 -10.84 -8.03
CA VAL A 190 0.86 -10.23 -8.38
C VAL A 190 1.61 -10.06 -7.08
N ALA A 191 2.83 -10.57 -7.01
CA ALA A 191 3.70 -10.43 -5.85
C ALA A 191 4.99 -9.70 -6.23
N ILE A 192 5.73 -9.26 -5.23
CA ILE A 192 7.07 -8.69 -5.40
C ILE A 192 8.13 -9.63 -4.82
N ALA A 193 9.34 -9.53 -5.37
CA ALA A 193 10.55 -10.13 -4.83
C ALA A 193 11.61 -9.05 -4.65
N ALA A 194 12.49 -9.25 -3.67
CA ALA A 194 13.67 -8.44 -3.44
C ALA A 194 14.93 -9.26 -3.65
N GLU A 195 15.82 -8.79 -4.52
CA GLU A 195 17.18 -9.30 -4.66
C GLU A 195 18.10 -8.46 -3.77
N LEU A 196 18.85 -9.11 -2.88
CA LEU A 196 19.80 -8.48 -1.98
C LEU A 196 21.19 -8.36 -2.64
N GLU A 197 22.06 -7.49 -2.12
CA GLU A 197 23.41 -7.26 -2.67
C GLU A 197 24.32 -8.51 -2.72
N ASN A 198 24.04 -9.55 -1.92
CA ASN A 198 24.74 -10.83 -1.98
C ASN A 198 24.13 -11.83 -2.97
N GLY A 199 23.11 -11.44 -3.73
CA GLY A 199 22.39 -12.30 -4.68
C GLY A 199 21.27 -13.14 -4.06
N ASN A 200 21.06 -13.07 -2.74
CA ASN A 200 19.92 -13.76 -2.11
C ASN A 200 18.60 -13.10 -2.52
N VAL A 201 17.56 -13.92 -2.68
CA VAL A 201 16.22 -13.43 -3.05
C VAL A 201 15.23 -13.70 -1.92
N ILE A 202 14.44 -12.68 -1.59
CA ILE A 202 13.30 -12.75 -0.67
C ILE A 202 12.03 -12.61 -1.51
N LEU A 203 11.09 -13.53 -1.34
CA LEU A 203 9.83 -13.53 -2.08
C LEU A 203 8.68 -13.08 -1.16
N GLY A 204 7.83 -12.19 -1.66
CA GLY A 204 6.65 -11.72 -0.93
C GLY A 204 6.90 -10.43 -0.16
N GLN A 205 5.90 -9.56 -0.11
CA GLN A 205 5.99 -8.26 0.54
C GLN A 205 6.20 -8.41 2.06
N CYS A 206 5.48 -9.33 2.71
CA CYS A 206 5.61 -9.59 4.14
C CYS A 206 7.01 -10.08 4.51
N GLU A 207 7.57 -11.05 3.79
CA GLU A 207 8.91 -11.56 4.13
C GLU A 207 10.02 -10.51 3.97
N ILE A 208 9.84 -9.57 3.03
CA ILE A 208 10.73 -8.41 2.85
C ILE A 208 10.63 -7.45 4.05
N SER A 209 9.41 -7.08 4.45
CA SER A 209 9.14 -5.99 5.39
C SER A 209 9.03 -6.42 6.86
N HIS A 210 8.31 -7.51 7.11
CA HIS A 210 7.99 -8.04 8.42
C HIS A 210 7.64 -9.55 8.32
N PRO A 211 8.64 -10.45 8.34
CA PRO A 211 8.40 -11.88 8.20
C PRO A 211 7.54 -12.40 9.35
N SER A 212 6.75 -13.44 9.08
CA SER A 212 5.99 -14.12 10.13
C SER A 212 6.94 -14.88 11.06
N ILE A 213 6.65 -14.95 12.37
CA ILE A 213 7.50 -15.63 13.38
C ILE A 213 7.64 -17.16 13.14
N THR A 214 6.95 -17.73 12.16
CA THR A 214 6.95 -19.16 11.83
C THR A 214 7.85 -19.53 10.64
N THR A 215 9.12 -19.14 10.67
CA THR A 215 10.17 -19.72 9.80
C THR A 215 11.41 -20.14 10.59
N THR A 216 11.21 -20.82 11.72
CA THR A 216 12.21 -21.75 12.24
C THR A 216 11.57 -23.14 12.36
N THR A 217 12.18 -24.11 11.69
CA THR A 217 11.87 -25.55 11.65
C THR A 217 10.55 -25.97 10.97
N THR A 218 10.54 -25.98 9.64
CA THR A 218 9.93 -27.09 8.90
C THR A 218 11.04 -27.79 8.13
N ASP A 219 11.35 -29.01 8.55
CA ASP A 219 12.24 -29.90 7.81
C ASP A 219 11.80 -29.98 6.34
N MET A 220 12.75 -29.84 5.43
CA MET A 220 12.58 -30.01 3.97
C MET A 220 12.17 -31.43 3.54
N ASN A 221 11.63 -32.25 4.45
CA ASN A 221 11.33 -33.67 4.25
C ASN A 221 9.82 -34.02 4.21
N GLU A 222 8.90 -33.08 4.41
CA GLU A 222 7.47 -33.35 4.19
C GLU A 222 7.00 -32.74 2.85
N MET A 223 7.14 -33.53 1.78
CA MET A 223 6.43 -33.25 0.53
C MET A 223 4.92 -33.45 0.74
N PRO A 224 4.05 -32.49 0.36
CA PRO A 224 2.62 -32.74 0.33
C PRO A 224 2.31 -33.81 -0.72
N GLU A 225 1.60 -34.88 -0.34
CA GLU A 225 1.14 -35.97 -1.22
C GLU A 225 0.05 -35.55 -2.24
N SER A 226 0.09 -34.32 -2.75
CA SER A 226 -0.90 -33.82 -3.72
C SER A 226 -0.22 -33.38 -5.01
N PRO A 227 -0.70 -33.79 -6.20
CA PRO A 227 -0.10 -33.46 -7.50
C PRO A 227 -0.43 -32.02 -7.93
N VAL A 228 -0.44 -31.07 -7.00
CA VAL A 228 -0.68 -29.66 -7.28
C VAL A 228 0.67 -29.05 -7.67
N PRO A 229 0.80 -28.38 -8.82
CA PRO A 229 2.05 -27.74 -9.20
C PRO A 229 2.50 -26.76 -8.10
N PHE A 230 3.77 -26.85 -7.72
CA PHE A 230 4.39 -26.01 -6.71
C PHE A 230 4.30 -24.53 -7.12
N SER A 231 3.59 -23.72 -6.33
CA SER A 231 3.51 -22.27 -6.50
C SER A 231 4.25 -21.59 -5.36
N PRO A 232 5.37 -20.88 -5.61
CA PRO A 232 6.06 -20.10 -4.58
C PRO A 232 5.16 -19.09 -3.87
N ILE A 233 4.21 -18.46 -4.58
CA ILE A 233 3.22 -17.56 -3.96
C ILE A 233 2.35 -18.31 -2.96
N SER A 234 1.91 -19.53 -3.26
CA SER A 234 1.11 -20.31 -2.31
C SER A 234 1.85 -20.59 -1.00
N HIS A 235 3.17 -20.78 -1.03
CA HIS A 235 4.02 -20.99 0.14
C HIS A 235 4.28 -19.69 0.94
N ILE A 236 4.31 -18.53 0.27
CA ILE A 236 4.36 -17.23 0.98
C ILE A 236 3.04 -17.01 1.75
N LEU A 237 1.92 -17.42 1.15
CA LEU A 237 0.58 -17.23 1.69
C LEU A 237 0.17 -18.27 2.75
N THR A 238 1.00 -19.28 3.08
CA THR A 238 0.69 -20.25 4.14
C THR A 238 0.88 -19.70 5.55
N GLY A 239 1.47 -18.51 5.71
CA GLY A 239 1.40 -17.78 6.97
C GLY A 239 -0.06 -17.45 7.29
N SER A 240 -0.61 -18.05 8.35
CA SER A 240 -1.95 -17.73 8.87
C SER A 240 -2.13 -16.23 9.12
N ASN A 241 -3.36 -15.75 9.35
CA ASN A 241 -3.74 -14.35 9.63
C ASN A 241 -3.10 -13.73 10.91
N LEU A 242 -1.82 -13.99 11.16
CA LEU A 242 -1.05 -13.60 12.31
C LEU A 242 -0.97 -12.08 12.39
N THR A 243 -0.93 -11.59 13.62
CA THR A 243 -0.59 -10.20 13.93
C THR A 243 0.88 -9.97 13.60
N PHE A 244 1.14 -9.09 12.63
CA PHE A 244 2.48 -8.66 12.27
C PHE A 244 2.93 -7.56 13.22
N ASP A 245 4.00 -7.81 13.96
CA ASP A 245 4.68 -6.77 14.70
C ASP A 245 5.74 -6.12 13.80
N LYS A 246 5.53 -4.86 13.43
CA LYS A 246 6.50 -4.07 12.64
C LYS A 246 7.66 -3.55 13.49
N PHE A 247 7.63 -3.77 14.81
CA PHE A 247 8.47 -3.05 15.75
C PHE A 247 9.74 -3.83 16.15
N ASP A 248 9.78 -5.15 15.96
CA ASP A 248 10.89 -6.02 16.39
C ASP A 248 11.26 -7.09 15.34
N THR A 249 11.57 -6.65 14.12
CA THR A 249 12.00 -7.55 13.03
C THR A 249 13.50 -7.42 12.79
N GLU A 250 14.19 -8.55 12.74
CA GLU A 250 15.63 -8.57 12.45
C GLU A 250 15.94 -7.85 11.14
N HIS A 251 17.07 -7.13 11.09
CA HIS A 251 17.51 -6.48 9.88
C HIS A 251 17.82 -7.50 8.76
N LEU A 252 17.65 -7.08 7.52
CA LEU A 252 18.06 -7.89 6.38
C LEU A 252 19.58 -8.13 6.43
N THR A 253 20.00 -9.33 6.03
CA THR A 253 21.43 -9.71 6.01
C THR A 253 22.28 -8.81 5.12
N ARG A 254 21.67 -8.22 4.08
CA ARG A 254 22.26 -7.25 3.13
C ARG A 254 21.21 -6.28 2.65
N ARG A 255 21.65 -5.14 2.10
CA ARG A 255 20.76 -4.14 1.49
C ARG A 255 20.04 -4.75 0.28
N ILE A 256 18.86 -4.25 -0.01
CA ILE A 256 18.10 -4.61 -1.20
C ILE A 256 18.77 -3.95 -2.41
N HIS A 257 19.24 -4.77 -3.35
CA HIS A 257 19.80 -4.32 -4.63
C HIS A 257 18.69 -3.82 -5.57
N ARG A 258 17.62 -4.61 -5.72
CA ARG A 258 16.44 -4.25 -6.50
C ARG A 258 15.19 -5.00 -6.04
N ILE A 259 14.03 -4.47 -6.40
CA ILE A 259 12.75 -5.19 -6.34
C ILE A 259 12.19 -5.40 -7.74
N TYR A 260 11.41 -6.46 -7.92
CA TYR A 260 10.74 -6.77 -9.18
C TYR A 260 9.45 -7.54 -8.93
N TYR A 261 8.55 -7.54 -9.91
CA TYR A 261 7.30 -8.28 -9.83
C TYR A 261 7.49 -9.75 -10.25
N ILE A 262 6.78 -10.65 -9.60
CA ILE A 262 6.77 -12.08 -9.91
C ILE A 262 5.34 -12.61 -10.13
N ASN A 263 5.21 -13.65 -10.96
CA ASN A 263 3.97 -14.41 -11.09
C ASN A 263 3.84 -15.50 -10.02
N GLU A 264 2.74 -16.26 -10.05
CA GLU A 264 2.45 -17.38 -9.14
C GLU A 264 3.52 -18.48 -9.14
N TYR A 265 4.37 -18.55 -10.17
CA TYR A 265 5.47 -19.51 -10.31
C TYR A 265 6.83 -18.95 -9.89
N GLY A 266 6.88 -17.72 -9.36
CA GLY A 266 8.11 -17.06 -8.93
C GLY A 266 8.96 -16.48 -10.07
N GLN A 267 8.44 -16.45 -11.30
CA GLN A 267 9.14 -15.89 -12.45
C GLN A 267 8.97 -14.38 -12.50
N GLU A 268 10.05 -13.64 -12.82
CA GLU A 268 10.01 -12.20 -13.02
C GLU A 268 9.03 -11.83 -14.15
N ILE A 269 8.16 -10.86 -13.89
CA ILE A 269 7.16 -10.35 -14.82
C ILE A 269 7.20 -8.81 -14.88
N TYR A 270 6.64 -8.27 -15.96
CA TYR A 270 6.63 -6.83 -16.25
C TYR A 270 5.19 -6.32 -16.43
N PRO A 271 4.40 -6.23 -15.35
CA PRO A 271 3.03 -5.76 -15.44
C PRO A 271 3.00 -4.31 -15.95
N SER A 272 2.01 -4.01 -16.79
CA SER A 272 1.75 -2.64 -17.24
C SER A 272 1.18 -1.81 -16.09
N PRO A 273 1.61 -0.53 -15.92
CA PRO A 273 0.98 0.35 -14.95
C PRO A 273 -0.47 0.63 -15.33
N ASN A 274 -1.28 0.99 -14.34
CA ASN A 274 -2.60 1.54 -14.59
C ASN A 274 -2.47 2.85 -15.39
N PRO A 275 -3.14 3.00 -16.54
CA PRO A 275 -3.05 4.22 -17.35
C PRO A 275 -3.39 5.50 -16.59
N LYS A 276 -4.30 5.44 -15.61
CA LYS A 276 -4.68 6.59 -14.79
C LYS A 276 -3.55 7.08 -13.89
N VAL A 277 -2.59 6.22 -13.54
CA VAL A 277 -1.34 6.63 -12.84
C VAL A 277 -0.50 7.51 -13.76
N LEU A 278 -0.29 7.07 -15.00
CA LEU A 278 0.48 7.83 -15.99
C LEU A 278 -0.20 9.17 -16.32
N THR A 279 -1.53 9.18 -16.47
CA THR A 279 -2.31 10.40 -16.65
C THR A 279 -2.14 11.35 -15.46
N SER A 280 -2.25 10.84 -14.23
CA SER A 280 -2.08 11.65 -13.01
C SER A 280 -0.68 12.27 -12.93
N LEU A 281 0.37 11.51 -13.27
CA LEU A 281 1.74 12.05 -13.30
C LEU A 281 1.93 13.15 -14.37
N LYS A 282 1.18 13.10 -15.47
CA LYS A 282 1.22 14.12 -16.54
C LYS A 282 0.42 15.38 -16.21
N GLU A 283 -0.68 15.26 -15.48
CA GLU A 283 -1.64 16.35 -15.26
C GLU A 283 -1.44 17.09 -13.92
N LYS A 284 -0.92 16.40 -12.91
CA LYS A 284 -0.81 16.96 -11.55
C LYS A 284 0.39 17.90 -11.42
N LEU A 285 0.30 18.81 -10.45
CA LEU A 285 1.34 19.82 -10.20
C LEU A 285 2.40 19.34 -9.22
N THR A 286 2.04 18.48 -8.26
CA THR A 286 2.98 17.97 -7.27
C THR A 286 2.87 16.46 -7.11
N LEU A 287 4.02 15.81 -7.13
CA LEU A 287 4.20 14.40 -6.78
C LEU A 287 4.76 14.32 -5.36
N ILE A 288 4.16 13.49 -4.52
CA ILE A 288 4.66 13.17 -3.18
C ILE A 288 5.00 11.69 -3.12
N TYR A 289 6.27 11.38 -2.82
CA TYR A 289 6.67 10.07 -2.32
C TYR A 289 6.47 10.12 -0.79
N SER A 290 5.40 9.47 -0.33
CA SER A 290 4.97 9.58 1.07
C SER A 290 5.82 8.76 2.02
N ILE A 291 5.62 8.97 3.32
CA ILE A 291 6.19 8.14 4.38
C ILE A 291 5.67 6.70 4.29
N GLY A 292 6.53 5.76 4.62
CA GLY A 292 6.25 4.33 4.55
C GLY A 292 7.47 3.53 4.12
N SER A 293 7.31 2.21 4.07
CA SER A 293 8.40 1.31 3.71
C SER A 293 8.83 1.53 2.25
N LEU A 294 10.12 1.78 2.06
CA LEU A 294 10.65 2.24 0.78
C LEU A 294 10.42 1.19 -0.31
N TYR A 295 10.83 -0.05 -0.06
CA TYR A 295 10.84 -1.11 -1.06
C TYR A 295 9.52 -1.87 -1.17
N THR A 296 8.68 -1.88 -0.14
CA THR A 296 7.40 -2.59 -0.18
C THR A 296 6.18 -1.71 -0.40
N SER A 297 6.28 -0.39 -0.20
CA SER A 297 5.16 0.55 -0.43
C SER A 297 5.39 1.49 -1.62
N ILE A 298 6.56 2.15 -1.68
CA ILE A 298 6.82 3.20 -2.67
C ILE A 298 7.36 2.61 -3.97
N MET A 299 8.44 1.84 -3.88
CA MET A 299 9.15 1.29 -5.04
C MET A 299 8.28 0.42 -5.95
N PRO A 300 7.33 -0.41 -5.48
CA PRO A 300 6.49 -1.23 -6.36
C PRO A 300 5.66 -0.40 -7.35
N CYS A 301 5.34 0.85 -7.00
CA CYS A 301 4.68 1.78 -7.91
C CYS A 301 5.64 2.38 -8.94
N LEU A 302 6.92 2.57 -8.57
CA LEU A 302 7.92 3.29 -9.37
C LEU A 302 8.61 2.42 -10.41
N ILE A 303 8.80 1.12 -10.13
CA ILE A 303 9.52 0.20 -11.02
C ILE A 303 8.68 -0.26 -12.23
N LEU A 304 7.40 0.10 -12.28
CA LEU A 304 6.51 -0.23 -13.39
C LEU A 304 6.94 0.51 -14.65
N ARG A 305 6.83 -0.15 -15.81
CA ARG A 305 7.17 0.44 -17.12
C ARG A 305 6.50 1.82 -17.28
N ASP A 306 7.20 2.77 -17.91
CA ASP A 306 6.74 4.14 -18.19
C ASP A 306 6.49 5.06 -16.99
N VAL A 307 6.50 4.58 -15.74
CA VAL A 307 6.30 5.44 -14.56
C VAL A 307 7.47 6.43 -14.39
N GLY A 308 8.71 5.96 -14.44
CA GLY A 308 9.91 6.81 -14.40
C GLY A 308 9.92 7.82 -15.54
N LYS A 309 9.51 7.39 -16.75
CA LYS A 309 9.33 8.26 -17.92
C LYS A 309 8.29 9.36 -17.65
N ALA A 310 7.13 8.98 -17.15
CA ALA A 310 6.04 9.92 -16.87
C ALA A 310 6.44 10.96 -15.82
N ILE A 311 7.23 10.59 -14.81
CA ILE A 311 7.76 11.53 -13.82
C ILE A 311 8.71 12.54 -14.48
N VAL A 312 9.66 12.07 -15.29
CA VAL A 312 10.72 12.91 -15.88
C VAL A 312 10.20 13.83 -16.98
N ASP A 313 9.29 13.32 -17.81
CA ASP A 313 8.75 14.03 -18.97
C ASP A 313 7.56 14.92 -18.62
N SER A 314 7.01 14.82 -17.40
CA SER A 314 5.90 15.67 -16.97
C SER A 314 6.32 17.14 -16.95
N THR A 315 5.65 17.95 -17.77
CA THR A 315 5.79 19.41 -17.82
C THR A 315 4.92 20.11 -16.77
N SER A 316 3.93 19.40 -16.23
CA SER A 316 2.99 19.87 -15.21
C SER A 316 3.59 19.76 -13.80
N LEU A 317 4.29 18.66 -13.49
CA LEU A 317 4.91 18.44 -12.18
C LEU A 317 5.97 19.52 -11.89
N LYS A 318 5.62 20.46 -11.02
CA LYS A 318 6.52 21.51 -10.52
C LYS A 318 7.34 21.03 -9.34
N ARG A 319 6.79 20.11 -8.54
CA ARG A 319 7.44 19.59 -7.32
C ARG A 319 7.32 18.07 -7.25
N LYS A 320 8.40 17.42 -6.81
CA LYS A 320 8.54 15.97 -6.63
C LYS A 320 9.16 15.76 -5.25
N ILE A 321 8.31 15.69 -4.24
CA ILE A 321 8.68 15.81 -2.84
C ILE A 321 8.84 14.42 -2.26
N LEU A 322 10.04 14.10 -1.77
CA LEU A 322 10.26 12.93 -0.91
C LEU A 322 10.07 13.35 0.54
N ILE A 323 9.14 12.70 1.24
CA ILE A 323 8.97 12.84 2.68
C ILE A 323 9.70 11.68 3.34
N LEU A 324 10.82 11.98 3.98
CA LEU A 324 11.72 10.97 4.53
C LEU A 324 11.10 10.28 5.75
N ASN A 325 11.33 8.98 5.92
CA ASN A 325 10.96 8.32 7.16
C ASN A 325 11.75 8.92 8.34
N GLY A 326 11.15 8.97 9.53
CA GLY A 326 11.86 9.48 10.71
C GLY A 326 12.96 8.53 11.22
N TYR A 327 12.88 7.25 10.88
CA TYR A 327 13.81 6.19 11.27
C TYR A 327 13.86 5.08 10.21
N ASN A 328 14.92 4.28 10.20
CA ASN A 328 15.06 3.14 9.30
C ASN A 328 14.25 1.94 9.80
N ASP A 329 13.56 1.28 8.88
CA ASP A 329 12.95 -0.04 9.10
C ASP A 329 13.90 -1.16 8.66
N ARG A 330 13.43 -2.41 8.74
CA ARG A 330 14.15 -3.60 8.30
C ARG A 330 14.71 -3.49 6.88
N GLU A 331 13.97 -2.87 5.96
CA GLU A 331 14.32 -2.74 4.54
C GLU A 331 15.48 -1.75 4.33
N THR A 332 15.58 -0.74 5.19
CA THR A 332 16.45 0.42 5.01
C THR A 332 17.51 0.53 6.10
N ALA A 333 17.83 -0.56 6.79
CA ALA A 333 18.84 -0.58 7.85
C ALA A 333 20.17 0.06 7.39
N GLY A 334 20.60 1.09 8.11
CA GLY A 334 21.82 1.84 7.80
C GLY A 334 21.75 2.74 6.56
N PHE A 335 20.57 3.02 6.01
CA PHE A 335 20.39 4.01 4.94
C PHE A 335 20.49 5.43 5.48
N SER A 336 21.17 6.29 4.73
CA SER A 336 21.07 7.76 4.82
C SER A 336 19.95 8.29 3.92
N ALA A 337 19.59 9.56 4.07
CA ALA A 337 18.64 10.22 3.16
C ALA A 337 19.09 10.18 1.68
N VAL A 338 20.40 10.20 1.43
CA VAL A 338 20.96 10.05 0.08
C VAL A 338 20.66 8.65 -0.48
N ASP A 339 20.73 7.61 0.35
CA ASP A 339 20.42 6.24 -0.09
C ASP A 339 18.94 6.10 -0.50
N PHE A 340 18.01 6.75 0.24
CA PHE A 340 16.59 6.80 -0.14
C PHE A 340 16.39 7.47 -1.51
N ILE A 341 17.01 8.64 -1.72
CA ILE A 341 16.96 9.35 -3.01
C ILE A 341 17.51 8.46 -4.12
N LYS A 342 18.66 7.82 -3.90
CA LYS A 342 19.31 6.96 -4.90
C LYS A 342 18.48 5.72 -5.22
N ALA A 343 17.81 5.12 -4.24
CA ALA A 343 16.90 4.01 -4.47
C ALA A 343 15.72 4.42 -5.38
N ILE A 344 15.09 5.57 -5.12
CA ILE A 344 14.00 6.11 -5.98
C ILE A 344 14.50 6.37 -7.39
N VAL A 345 15.65 7.05 -7.53
CA VAL A 345 16.26 7.34 -8.84
C VAL A 345 16.58 6.04 -9.58
N HIS A 346 17.15 5.05 -8.90
CA HIS A 346 17.47 3.75 -9.50
C HIS A 346 16.20 3.02 -9.97
N GLY A 347 15.13 3.00 -9.17
CA GLY A 347 13.85 2.41 -9.54
C GLY A 347 13.20 3.08 -10.75
N CYS A 348 13.24 4.42 -10.80
CA CYS A 348 12.72 5.17 -11.94
C CYS A 348 13.57 5.01 -13.21
N ASN A 349 14.89 4.94 -13.09
CA ASN A 349 15.78 4.61 -14.21
C ASN A 349 15.56 3.17 -14.70
N TYR A 350 15.30 2.22 -13.80
CA TYR A 350 14.90 0.87 -14.18
C TYR A 350 13.59 0.87 -14.98
N SER A 351 12.57 1.62 -14.51
CA SER A 351 11.31 1.84 -15.24
C SER A 351 11.52 2.42 -16.65
N LEU A 352 12.44 3.36 -16.82
CA LEU A 352 12.81 3.91 -18.14
C LEU A 352 13.42 2.86 -19.08
N ARG A 353 14.30 1.99 -18.56
CA ARG A 353 14.90 0.92 -19.35
C ARG A 353 13.84 -0.06 -19.85
N LEU A 354 12.83 -0.35 -19.02
CA LEU A 354 11.69 -1.16 -19.43
C LEU A 354 10.85 -0.51 -20.55
N SER A 355 10.94 0.81 -20.72
CA SER A 355 10.31 1.58 -21.79
C SER A 355 11.17 1.66 -23.07
N GLY A 356 12.32 0.98 -23.13
CA GLY A 356 13.24 1.00 -24.27
C GLY A 356 14.17 2.22 -24.29
N VAL A 357 14.21 3.03 -23.23
CA VAL A 357 15.15 4.16 -23.09
C VAL A 357 16.43 3.65 -22.43
N HIS A 358 17.45 3.35 -23.23
CA HIS A 358 18.68 2.70 -22.76
C HIS A 358 19.85 3.64 -22.45
N ALA A 359 19.80 4.91 -22.90
CA ALA A 359 21.02 5.73 -23.04
C ALA A 359 21.17 6.92 -22.08
N THR A 360 20.17 7.26 -21.26
CA THR A 360 20.25 8.46 -20.40
C THR A 360 19.66 8.21 -19.02
N ASP A 361 20.52 8.01 -18.02
CA ASP A 361 20.13 8.22 -16.63
C ASP A 361 19.95 9.74 -16.45
N TYR A 362 18.76 10.15 -16.00
CA TYR A 362 18.51 11.57 -15.72
C TYR A 362 19.15 11.97 -14.38
N PRO A 363 19.56 13.24 -14.22
CA PRO A 363 20.02 13.75 -12.93
C PRO A 363 18.98 13.53 -11.82
N ASP A 364 19.43 13.31 -10.58
CA ASP A 364 18.57 12.95 -9.45
C ASP A 364 17.41 13.95 -9.24
N TYR A 365 17.68 15.26 -9.41
CA TYR A 365 16.67 16.31 -9.27
C TYR A 365 15.49 16.20 -10.26
N ARG A 366 15.65 15.44 -11.35
CA ARG A 366 14.54 15.15 -12.28
C ARG A 366 13.52 14.18 -11.68
N TYR A 367 13.88 13.41 -10.67
CA TYR A 367 12.98 12.48 -9.98
C TYR A 367 12.53 13.00 -8.62
N VAL A 368 13.40 13.69 -7.89
CA VAL A 368 13.12 14.24 -6.55
C VAL A 368 13.60 15.69 -6.53
N THR A 369 12.72 16.66 -6.37
CA THR A 369 13.12 18.08 -6.31
C THR A 369 13.28 18.60 -4.89
N HIS A 370 12.55 18.02 -3.92
CA HIS A 370 12.61 18.43 -2.53
C HIS A 370 12.70 17.19 -1.62
N LEU A 371 13.49 17.29 -0.57
CA LEU A 371 13.54 16.36 0.55
C LEU A 371 12.97 17.05 1.79
N VAL A 372 11.86 16.54 2.30
CA VAL A 372 11.30 16.95 3.59
C VAL A 372 11.74 15.95 4.65
N TYR A 373 12.41 16.41 5.70
CA TYR A 373 12.95 15.55 6.76
C TYR A 373 12.70 16.15 8.14
N LEU A 374 12.80 15.32 9.18
CA LEU A 374 12.64 15.75 10.57
C LEU A 374 13.92 16.37 11.11
N ASP A 375 13.81 17.45 11.86
CA ASP A 375 14.93 18.05 12.60
C ASP A 375 15.54 17.09 13.64
N ASN A 376 14.74 16.17 14.18
CA ASN A 376 15.16 15.08 15.06
C ASN A 376 15.26 13.71 14.32
N SER A 377 15.46 13.72 13.00
CA SER A 377 15.55 12.49 12.18
C SER A 377 16.62 11.54 12.73
N GLN A 378 16.26 10.27 12.88
CA GLN A 378 17.19 9.19 13.19
C GLN A 378 17.89 8.65 11.94
N ILE A 379 17.36 8.96 10.75
CA ILE A 379 18.03 8.74 9.47
C ILE A 379 19.05 9.87 9.24
N PRO A 380 20.33 9.57 8.94
CA PRO A 380 21.32 10.60 8.65
C PRO A 380 20.96 11.44 7.43
N VAL A 381 20.95 12.77 7.59
CA VAL A 381 20.66 13.73 6.52
C VAL A 381 21.87 14.64 6.28
N ASP A 382 22.59 14.40 5.19
CA ASP A 382 23.68 15.27 4.71
C ASP A 382 23.12 16.25 3.68
N THR A 383 22.63 17.40 4.17
CA THR A 383 21.99 18.42 3.33
C THR A 383 22.94 18.96 2.25
N VAL A 384 24.22 19.15 2.57
CA VAL A 384 25.23 19.64 1.62
C VAL A 384 25.41 18.66 0.46
N LYS A 385 25.46 17.35 0.75
CA LYS A 385 25.56 16.32 -0.29
C LYS A 385 24.29 16.24 -1.14
N ILE A 386 23.11 16.42 -0.54
CA ILE A 386 21.82 16.32 -1.23
C ILE A 386 21.56 17.56 -2.10
N GLU A 387 21.87 18.75 -1.61
CA GLU A 387 21.77 20.01 -2.36
C GLU A 387 22.70 20.03 -3.59
N LYS A 388 23.88 19.39 -3.50
CA LYS A 388 24.76 19.16 -4.65
C LYS A 388 24.12 18.29 -5.75
N LEU A 389 23.11 17.50 -5.43
CA LEU A 389 22.31 16.74 -6.40
C LEU A 389 21.21 17.60 -7.05
N GLY A 390 21.08 18.87 -6.66
CA GLY A 390 20.03 19.78 -7.11
C GLY A 390 18.71 19.61 -6.36
N ILE A 391 18.73 19.04 -5.15
CA ILE A 391 17.54 18.71 -4.35
C ILE A 391 17.48 19.63 -3.13
N GLU A 392 16.39 20.38 -3.00
CA GLU A 392 16.18 21.29 -1.88
C GLU A 392 15.85 20.51 -0.59
N CYS A 393 16.60 20.76 0.48
CA CYS A 393 16.41 20.11 1.78
C CYS A 393 15.60 21.00 2.72
N ILE A 394 14.46 20.52 3.20
CA ILE A 394 13.58 21.29 4.09
C ILE A 394 13.34 20.50 5.37
N ALA A 395 13.86 21.02 6.48
CA ALA A 395 13.59 20.48 7.81
C ALA A 395 12.19 20.88 8.29
N THR A 396 11.53 19.97 8.99
CA THR A 396 10.32 20.25 9.77
C THR A 396 10.45 19.67 11.17
N ARG A 397 9.63 20.18 12.09
CA ARG A 397 9.63 19.74 13.47
C ARG A 397 9.19 18.28 13.57
N GLY A 398 10.03 17.46 14.17
CA GLY A 398 9.65 16.14 14.62
C GLY A 398 9.34 16.08 16.11
N ILE A 399 8.58 15.06 16.48
CA ILE A 399 8.31 14.67 17.85
C ILE A 399 8.81 13.25 18.06
N THR A 400 8.99 12.85 19.32
CA THR A 400 9.38 11.48 19.66
C THR A 400 8.15 10.76 20.17
N ASN A 401 7.81 9.62 19.56
CA ASN A 401 6.69 8.80 20.03
C ASN A 401 7.06 8.03 21.31
N ASN A 402 6.11 7.28 21.86
CA ASN A 402 6.32 6.49 23.09
C ASN A 402 7.43 5.44 22.97
N ASP A 403 7.76 5.01 21.75
CA ASP A 403 8.79 4.02 21.46
C ASP A 403 10.16 4.66 21.21
N GLY A 404 10.32 5.96 21.46
CA GLY A 404 11.58 6.68 21.23
C GLY A 404 11.88 6.98 19.76
N ARG A 405 10.89 6.85 18.86
CA ARG A 405 11.06 7.04 17.41
C ARG A 405 10.65 8.44 16.97
N ALA A 406 11.43 8.99 16.03
CA ALA A 406 11.11 10.28 15.41
C ALA A 406 9.89 10.15 14.48
N VAL A 407 8.87 10.96 14.71
CA VAL A 407 7.65 11.05 13.90
C VAL A 407 7.30 12.51 13.62
N TYR A 408 6.53 12.76 12.55
CA TYR A 408 6.14 14.11 12.16
C TYR A 408 5.14 14.73 13.13
N ASP A 409 5.36 15.99 13.50
CA ASP A 409 4.30 16.82 14.08
C ASP A 409 3.29 17.20 12.99
N GLU A 410 2.02 16.82 13.18
CA GLU A 410 0.98 16.99 12.16
C GLU A 410 0.76 18.45 11.77
N HIS A 411 0.81 19.36 12.74
CA HIS A 411 0.60 20.79 12.49
C HIS A 411 1.78 21.43 11.75
N ALA A 412 3.01 21.13 12.16
CA ALA A 412 4.22 21.62 11.49
C ALA A 412 4.33 21.07 10.06
N LEU A 413 4.09 19.77 9.86
CA LEU A 413 4.07 19.16 8.55
C LEU A 413 2.96 19.75 7.67
N GLY A 414 1.76 19.96 8.21
CA GLY A 414 0.66 20.59 7.47
C GLY A 414 0.98 22.02 7.04
N GLY A 415 1.54 22.84 7.93
CA GLY A 415 1.97 24.20 7.60
C GLY A 415 3.06 24.23 6.51
N LEU A 416 4.00 23.27 6.55
CA LEU A 416 5.03 23.14 5.52
C LEU A 416 4.44 22.69 4.18
N LEU A 417 3.65 21.62 4.16
CA LEU A 417 3.04 21.09 2.94
C LEU A 417 2.10 22.10 2.29
N ASN A 418 1.38 22.89 3.09
CA ASN A 418 0.56 23.98 2.56
C ASN A 418 1.42 24.93 1.73
N LYS A 419 2.53 25.45 2.30
CA LYS A 419 3.46 26.35 1.59
C LYS A 419 4.09 25.73 0.35
N LEU A 420 4.33 24.41 0.37
CA LEU A 420 4.95 23.70 -0.74
C LEU A 420 3.95 23.28 -1.83
N VAL A 421 2.65 23.32 -1.59
CA VAL A 421 1.66 22.79 -2.51
C VAL A 421 0.73 23.87 -3.05
N THR A 422 0.44 24.91 -2.26
CA THR A 422 -0.18 26.17 -2.72
C THR A 422 0.86 27.07 -3.37
#